data_AF-A0A378Y1E9-F1
#
_entry.id   AF-A0A378Y1E9-F1
#
_cell.length_a   1.000
_cell.length_b   1.000
_cell.length_c   1.000
_cell.angle_alpha   90.00
_cell.angle_beta   90.00
_cell.angle_gamma   90.00
#
_symmetry.space_group_name_H-M   'P 1'
#
loop_
_entity.id
_entity.type
_entity.pdbx_description
1 polymer ?
#
loop_
_entity_poly.entity_id
_entity_poly.type
_entity_poly.pdbx_seq_one_letter_code
_entity_poly.pdbx_strand_id
1 'polypeptide(L)'
;MVSPQLKDGFIGIANSIWDEIISRKFTERQQKILKLILRLSYGCQKKSATIPLLTNFELCGVRIQDAKKEITYLMQCKVIEWDGKQIYSLNKNYDEWRVSLVKEWNEEKFKELISINLAVYKVTKSVSKQAGDKVESYEKCKSGVTKSVSGDLRKVEVKEGENPCGSKDEGTPKDMFKDNIKDSSCCLTPDNEINSKDEGIPSSRQGAVPATSETDTDSDQNEISSSDIDYRQAVADKYLRRRGKGLEITIADDQAIDELIKEGVPLQTVLDGIDQAFDNFKPKHKRDEIRSVSYCATVIYSLHASRQTTDQSTVTVECEQESDSVLQSDEQYNTDNLQKMLAELRAKQGG
;
A
#
# COMPACT_ATOMS: atom_id res chain seq x y z
N MET A 1 17.27 -37.00 12.90
CA MET A 1 16.01 -36.45 12.37
C MET A 1 15.53 -35.36 13.31
N VAL A 2 14.84 -34.33 12.81
CA VAL A 2 14.23 -33.27 13.64
C VAL A 2 12.76 -33.62 13.85
N SER A 3 12.26 -33.50 15.08
CA SER A 3 10.86 -33.74 15.44
C SER A 3 10.27 -32.46 16.06
N PRO A 4 9.65 -31.57 15.27
CA PRO A 4 9.14 -30.29 15.76
C PRO A 4 7.97 -30.50 16.74
N GLN A 5 7.89 -29.68 17.79
CA GLN A 5 6.91 -29.83 18.86
C GLN A 5 6.01 -28.58 18.97
N LEU A 6 4.71 -28.75 19.25
CA LEU A 6 3.78 -27.63 19.38
C LEU A 6 4.14 -26.66 20.53
N LYS A 7 4.92 -27.13 21.52
CA LYS A 7 5.48 -26.31 22.61
C LYS A 7 6.43 -25.21 22.10
N ASP A 8 7.04 -25.42 20.93
CA ASP A 8 7.98 -24.49 20.29
C ASP A 8 7.25 -23.39 19.50
N GLY A 9 5.90 -23.42 19.51
CA GLY A 9 5.00 -22.46 18.88
C GLY A 9 4.11 -23.08 17.80
N PHE A 10 2.97 -22.45 17.53
CA PHE A 10 2.07 -22.78 16.43
C PHE A 10 1.43 -21.51 15.85
N ILE A 11 0.94 -21.57 14.61
CA ILE A 11 0.19 -20.47 13.98
C ILE A 11 -1.31 -20.77 14.13
N GLY A 12 -1.98 -20.09 15.06
CA GLY A 12 -3.42 -20.24 15.27
C GLY A 12 -4.23 -19.28 14.38
N ILE A 13 -4.79 -19.77 13.28
CA ILE A 13 -5.67 -19.00 12.38
C ILE A 13 -7.01 -19.71 12.21
N ALA A 14 -8.08 -18.96 11.89
CA ALA A 14 -9.39 -19.54 11.58
C ALA A 14 -9.38 -20.17 10.18
N ASN A 15 -9.98 -21.35 10.04
CA ASN A 15 -10.00 -22.09 8.76
C ASN A 15 -10.56 -21.24 7.62
N SER A 16 -11.69 -20.54 7.79
CA SER A 16 -12.27 -19.69 6.74
C SER A 16 -11.29 -18.65 6.17
N ILE A 17 -10.43 -18.06 7.00
CA ILE A 17 -9.40 -17.12 6.55
C ILE A 17 -8.29 -17.85 5.80
N TRP A 18 -7.94 -19.07 6.19
CA TRP A 18 -6.95 -19.90 5.51
C TRP A 18 -7.46 -20.44 4.17
N ASP A 19 -8.72 -20.86 4.13
CA ASP A 19 -9.44 -21.30 2.94
C ASP A 19 -9.50 -20.16 1.91
N GLU A 20 -9.73 -18.92 2.36
CA GLU A 20 -9.69 -17.71 1.52
C GLU A 20 -8.28 -17.31 1.05
N ILE A 21 -7.24 -17.68 1.78
CA ILE A 21 -5.83 -17.56 1.32
C ILE A 21 -5.52 -18.62 0.24
N ILE A 22 -6.19 -19.78 0.27
CA ILE A 22 -6.06 -20.84 -0.74
C ILE A 22 -6.93 -20.55 -1.98
N SER A 23 -8.14 -20.01 -1.81
CA SER A 23 -9.12 -19.82 -2.88
C SER A 23 -8.75 -18.73 -3.88
N ARG A 24 -7.83 -17.82 -3.53
CA ARG A 24 -7.51 -16.58 -4.26
C ARG A 24 -6.13 -16.58 -4.92
N LYS A 25 -6.02 -15.84 -6.04
CA LYS A 25 -4.84 -15.79 -6.92
C LYS A 25 -3.67 -14.95 -6.36
N PHE A 26 -3.17 -15.29 -5.17
CA PHE A 26 -1.97 -14.65 -4.62
C PHE A 26 -0.68 -15.09 -5.34
N THR A 27 0.15 -14.11 -5.73
CA THR A 27 1.49 -14.39 -6.30
C THR A 27 2.38 -15.09 -5.28
N GLU A 28 3.44 -15.79 -5.73
CA GLU A 28 4.38 -16.44 -4.81
C GLU A 28 5.03 -15.45 -3.81
N ARG A 29 5.25 -14.20 -4.25
CA ARG A 29 5.78 -13.10 -3.43
C ARG A 29 4.75 -12.64 -2.39
N GLN A 30 3.50 -12.42 -2.80
CA GLN A 30 2.40 -12.10 -1.88
C GLN A 30 2.22 -13.20 -0.85
N GLN A 31 2.25 -14.47 -1.26
CA GLN A 31 2.21 -15.60 -0.34
C GLN A 31 3.40 -15.61 0.63
N LYS A 32 4.62 -15.28 0.19
CA LYS A 32 5.81 -15.17 1.07
C LYS A 32 5.66 -14.05 2.10
N ILE A 33 5.14 -12.89 1.68
CA ILE A 33 4.83 -11.74 2.55
C ILE A 33 3.75 -12.13 3.58
N LEU A 34 2.63 -12.69 3.13
CA LEU A 34 1.53 -13.14 3.99
C LEU A 34 1.99 -14.22 4.98
N LYS A 35 2.77 -15.21 4.55
CA LYS A 35 3.32 -16.25 5.42
C LYS A 35 4.27 -15.68 6.49
N LEU A 36 5.07 -14.66 6.15
CA LEU A 36 5.92 -13.95 7.13
C LEU A 36 5.07 -13.14 8.13
N ILE A 37 4.10 -12.36 7.66
CA ILE A 37 3.18 -11.59 8.53
C ILE A 37 2.42 -12.54 9.47
N LEU A 38 1.88 -13.66 8.97
CA LEU A 38 1.20 -14.68 9.78
C LEU A 38 2.13 -15.35 10.80
N ARG A 39 3.39 -15.63 10.45
CA ARG A 39 4.37 -16.19 11.40
C ARG A 39 4.72 -15.19 12.51
N LEU A 40 4.79 -13.89 12.20
CA LEU A 40 5.16 -12.85 13.16
C LEU A 40 3.97 -12.29 13.99
N SER A 41 2.74 -12.51 13.52
CA SER A 41 1.49 -12.18 14.22
C SER A 41 0.93 -13.40 14.96
N TYR A 42 0.16 -14.23 14.27
CA TYR A 42 -0.54 -15.40 14.84
C TYR A 42 0.44 -16.47 15.35
N GLY A 43 1.60 -16.64 14.70
CA GLY A 43 2.70 -17.46 15.21
C GLY A 43 3.39 -16.91 16.47
N CYS A 44 3.03 -15.71 16.89
CA CYS A 44 3.43 -15.06 18.15
C CYS A 44 2.21 -14.81 19.08
N GLN A 45 1.07 -15.45 18.79
CA GLN A 45 -0.23 -15.28 19.47
C GLN A 45 -0.76 -13.83 19.48
N LYS A 46 -0.45 -13.05 18.42
CA LYS A 46 -0.90 -11.66 18.23
C LYS A 46 -1.75 -11.52 16.96
N LYS A 47 -2.64 -10.53 16.92
CA LYS A 47 -3.46 -10.21 15.73
C LYS A 47 -2.70 -9.41 14.66
N SER A 48 -1.60 -8.77 15.06
CA SER A 48 -0.71 -7.97 14.20
C SER A 48 0.75 -8.35 14.44
N ALA A 49 1.59 -8.09 13.44
CA ALA A 49 3.03 -8.28 13.44
C ALA A 49 3.72 -6.91 13.50
N THR A 50 4.83 -6.82 14.23
CA THR A 50 5.71 -5.64 14.22
C THR A 50 6.92 -5.94 13.34
N ILE A 51 7.07 -5.21 12.24
CA ILE A 51 8.14 -5.38 11.24
C ILE A 51 8.74 -3.99 10.97
N PRO A 52 9.80 -3.59 11.71
CA PRO A 52 10.30 -2.20 11.71
C PRO A 52 10.82 -1.65 10.37
N LEU A 53 11.28 -2.52 9.47
CA LEU A 53 11.91 -2.13 8.20
C LEU A 53 11.41 -3.03 7.07
N LEU A 54 11.21 -2.46 5.86
CA LEU A 54 10.86 -3.22 4.66
C LEU A 54 11.96 -4.22 4.25
N THR A 55 13.21 -3.98 4.65
CA THR A 55 14.35 -4.92 4.50
C THR A 55 14.09 -6.27 5.18
N ASN A 56 13.24 -6.34 6.21
CA ASN A 56 12.93 -7.59 6.90
C ASN A 56 12.16 -8.59 6.01
N PHE A 57 11.55 -8.15 4.91
CA PHE A 57 10.94 -9.05 3.92
C PHE A 57 11.97 -9.79 3.04
N GLU A 58 13.24 -9.37 3.06
CA GLU A 58 14.32 -10.14 2.43
C GLU A 58 14.55 -11.48 3.15
N LEU A 59 14.15 -11.60 4.42
CA LEU A 59 14.15 -12.87 5.17
C LEU A 59 13.23 -13.95 4.57
N CYS A 60 12.17 -13.56 3.83
CA CYS A 60 11.33 -14.50 3.07
C CYS A 60 11.68 -14.53 1.56
N GLY A 61 12.82 -13.94 1.17
CA GLY A 61 13.33 -13.93 -0.19
C GLY A 61 12.64 -12.92 -1.12
N VAL A 62 12.06 -11.85 -0.58
CA VAL A 62 11.43 -10.77 -1.36
C VAL A 62 12.25 -9.48 -1.20
N ARG A 63 12.78 -8.95 -2.31
CA ARG A 63 13.58 -7.70 -2.34
C ARG A 63 12.77 -6.52 -1.84
N ILE A 64 13.40 -5.54 -1.18
CA ILE A 64 12.73 -4.32 -0.66
C ILE A 64 11.77 -3.65 -1.65
N GLN A 65 12.18 -3.50 -2.92
CA GLN A 65 11.36 -2.87 -3.97
C GLN A 65 10.10 -3.68 -4.31
N ASP A 66 10.25 -4.99 -4.48
CA ASP A 66 9.13 -5.90 -4.71
C ASP A 66 8.22 -5.95 -3.47
N ALA A 67 8.80 -6.02 -2.26
CA ALA A 67 8.06 -6.04 -1.01
C ALA A 67 7.19 -4.79 -0.83
N LYS A 68 7.72 -3.59 -1.10
CA LYS A 68 6.95 -2.34 -1.05
C LYS A 68 5.76 -2.38 -2.03
N LYS A 69 5.99 -2.76 -3.30
CA LYS A 69 4.91 -2.88 -4.31
C LYS A 69 3.82 -3.85 -3.87
N GLU A 70 4.20 -5.07 -3.46
CA GLU A 70 3.28 -6.13 -3.10
C GLU A 70 2.51 -5.83 -1.79
N ILE A 71 3.13 -5.14 -0.82
CA ILE A 71 2.45 -4.65 0.41
C ILE A 71 1.41 -3.59 0.06
N THR A 72 1.76 -2.60 -0.75
CA THR A 72 0.80 -1.57 -1.21
C THR A 72 -0.36 -2.20 -1.98
N TYR A 73 -0.09 -3.18 -2.85
CA TYR A 73 -1.14 -3.93 -3.57
C TYR A 73 -2.06 -4.71 -2.62
N LEU A 74 -1.49 -5.45 -1.65
CA LEU A 74 -2.29 -6.21 -0.67
C LEU A 74 -3.14 -5.30 0.23
N MET A 75 -2.67 -4.08 0.52
CA MET A 75 -3.41 -3.05 1.25
C MET A 75 -4.55 -2.45 0.41
N GLN A 76 -4.29 -2.10 -0.86
CA GLN A 76 -5.33 -1.65 -1.82
C GLN A 76 -6.39 -2.73 -2.05
N CYS A 77 -5.97 -4.00 -2.10
CA CYS A 77 -6.87 -5.15 -2.17
C CYS A 77 -7.54 -5.51 -0.84
N LYS A 78 -7.38 -4.71 0.22
CA LYS A 78 -7.98 -4.92 1.55
C LYS A 78 -7.63 -6.25 2.22
N VAL A 79 -6.55 -6.92 1.82
CA VAL A 79 -6.09 -8.20 2.40
C VAL A 79 -5.31 -7.96 3.69
N ILE A 80 -4.48 -6.91 3.72
CA ILE A 80 -3.73 -6.51 4.91
C ILE A 80 -4.07 -5.06 5.31
N GLU A 81 -3.92 -4.81 6.60
CA GLU A 81 -3.90 -3.48 7.20
C GLU A 81 -2.42 -3.14 7.49
N TRP A 82 -2.01 -1.91 7.22
CA TRP A 82 -0.68 -1.41 7.55
C TRP A 82 -0.78 0.03 8.07
N ASP A 83 -0.09 0.32 9.17
CA ASP A 83 -0.06 1.64 9.82
C ASP A 83 0.82 2.70 9.12
N GLY A 84 1.29 2.41 7.90
CA GLY A 84 2.28 3.22 7.17
C GLY A 84 3.68 3.22 7.80
N LYS A 85 3.90 2.46 8.88
CA LYS A 85 5.15 2.40 9.65
C LYS A 85 5.60 0.95 9.78
N GLN A 86 5.23 0.27 10.86
CA GLN A 86 5.77 -1.05 11.23
C GLN A 86 4.73 -2.07 11.73
N ILE A 87 3.45 -1.73 11.83
CA ILE A 87 2.40 -2.62 12.32
C ILE A 87 1.58 -3.13 11.14
N TYR A 88 1.56 -4.45 10.98
CA TYR A 88 0.87 -5.16 9.90
C TYR A 88 -0.15 -6.14 10.49
N SER A 89 -1.43 -6.02 10.10
CA SER A 89 -2.46 -7.02 10.42
C SER A 89 -3.03 -7.63 9.14
N LEU A 90 -3.58 -8.85 9.26
CA LEU A 90 -4.41 -9.42 8.21
C LEU A 90 -5.86 -8.96 8.43
N ASN A 91 -6.48 -8.35 7.42
CA ASN A 91 -7.89 -7.98 7.49
C ASN A 91 -8.73 -9.26 7.60
N LYS A 92 -9.59 -9.33 8.61
CA LYS A 92 -10.43 -10.50 8.88
C LYS A 92 -11.72 -10.50 8.05
N ASN A 93 -12.12 -9.35 7.51
CA ASN A 93 -13.28 -9.22 6.65
C ASN A 93 -12.90 -9.60 5.21
N TYR A 94 -12.82 -10.91 4.94
CA TYR A 94 -12.43 -11.42 3.62
C TYR A 94 -13.42 -11.08 2.50
N ASP A 95 -14.65 -10.71 2.85
CA ASP A 95 -15.65 -10.19 1.90
C ASP A 95 -15.20 -8.87 1.25
N GLU A 96 -14.33 -8.08 1.92
CA GLU A 96 -13.72 -6.87 1.34
C GLU A 96 -12.55 -7.16 0.38
N TRP A 97 -11.96 -8.36 0.43
CA TRP A 97 -10.71 -8.65 -0.27
C TRP A 97 -10.92 -8.58 -1.78
N ARG A 98 -10.21 -7.68 -2.47
CA ARG A 98 -10.34 -7.43 -3.92
C ARG A 98 -9.44 -8.32 -4.78
N VAL A 99 -9.06 -9.50 -4.28
CA VAL A 99 -8.24 -10.49 -5.02
C VAL A 99 -9.13 -11.57 -5.61
N SER A 100 -9.01 -11.79 -6.92
CA SER A 100 -9.85 -12.74 -7.67
C SER A 100 -9.61 -14.20 -7.25
N LEU A 101 -10.68 -14.99 -7.25
CA LEU A 101 -10.63 -16.44 -7.04
C LEU A 101 -9.82 -17.16 -8.13
N VAL A 102 -9.23 -18.30 -7.77
CA VAL A 102 -8.61 -19.28 -8.68
C VAL A 102 -9.69 -19.83 -9.62
N LYS A 103 -9.39 -19.95 -10.92
CA LYS A 103 -10.37 -20.32 -11.95
C LYS A 103 -11.02 -21.70 -11.71
N GLU A 104 -10.29 -22.58 -11.04
CA GLU A 104 -10.67 -23.97 -10.75
C GLU A 104 -11.16 -24.15 -9.30
N TRP A 105 -11.33 -23.06 -8.55
CA TRP A 105 -11.89 -23.13 -7.20
C TRP A 105 -13.34 -23.63 -7.24
N ASN A 106 -13.64 -24.63 -6.42
CA ASN A 106 -14.98 -25.18 -6.26
C ASN A 106 -15.19 -25.51 -4.77
N GLU A 107 -16.06 -24.75 -4.13
CA GLU A 107 -16.31 -24.81 -2.70
C GLU A 107 -16.95 -26.13 -2.26
N GLU A 108 -17.79 -26.74 -3.10
CA GLU A 108 -18.47 -28.02 -2.83
C GLU A 108 -17.46 -29.18 -2.77
N LYS A 109 -16.58 -29.29 -3.77
CA LYS A 109 -15.48 -30.26 -3.79
C LYS A 109 -14.50 -30.05 -2.64
N PHE A 110 -14.27 -28.79 -2.25
CA PHE A 110 -13.42 -28.49 -1.10
C PHE A 110 -14.09 -28.92 0.23
N LYS A 111 -15.39 -28.69 0.40
CA LYS A 111 -16.21 -29.20 1.52
C LYS A 111 -16.28 -30.73 1.54
N GLU A 112 -16.35 -31.38 0.39
CA GLU A 112 -16.29 -32.85 0.25
C GLU A 112 -14.92 -33.38 0.72
N LEU A 113 -13.82 -32.78 0.24
CA LEU A 113 -12.46 -33.13 0.68
C LEU A 113 -12.25 -32.92 2.18
N ILE A 114 -12.76 -31.83 2.76
CA ILE A 114 -12.76 -31.62 4.23
C ILE A 114 -13.54 -32.74 4.92
N SER A 115 -14.74 -33.08 4.41
CA SER A 115 -15.60 -34.12 5.00
C SER A 115 -14.93 -35.50 4.99
N ILE A 116 -14.23 -35.85 3.90
CA ILE A 116 -13.42 -37.07 3.79
C ILE A 116 -12.31 -37.06 4.85
N ASN A 117 -11.53 -35.98 4.93
CA ASN A 117 -10.41 -35.88 5.88
C ASN A 117 -10.87 -35.93 7.35
N LEU A 118 -12.04 -35.36 7.68
CA LEU A 118 -12.64 -35.46 9.01
C LEU A 118 -13.24 -36.85 9.30
N ALA A 119 -13.74 -37.56 8.29
CA ALA A 119 -14.31 -38.90 8.44
C ALA A 119 -13.26 -39.97 8.76
N VAL A 120 -12.05 -39.86 8.21
CA VAL A 120 -10.93 -40.79 8.44
C VAL A 120 -10.63 -40.99 9.94
N TYR A 121 -10.78 -39.95 10.76
CA TYR A 121 -10.52 -40.02 12.20
C TYR A 121 -11.66 -40.62 13.05
N LYS A 122 -12.82 -40.98 12.47
CA LYS A 122 -13.97 -41.48 13.23
C LYS A 122 -13.92 -42.97 13.59
N VAL A 123 -12.86 -43.70 13.22
CA VAL A 123 -12.80 -45.18 13.34
C VAL A 123 -11.66 -45.66 14.25
N THR A 124 -11.89 -45.73 15.56
CA THR A 124 -11.36 -46.78 16.48
C THR A 124 -12.05 -46.77 17.86
N LYS A 125 -13.40 -46.75 17.93
CA LYS A 125 -14.10 -47.14 19.17
C LYS A 125 -15.49 -47.78 18.96
N SER A 126 -15.57 -48.70 18.02
CA SER A 126 -16.74 -49.54 17.75
C SER A 126 -16.95 -50.61 18.85
N VAL A 127 -17.39 -50.18 20.04
CA VAL A 127 -18.11 -51.09 20.95
C VAL A 127 -19.51 -51.28 20.38
N SER A 128 -19.77 -52.46 19.80
CA SER A 128 -21.06 -52.80 19.21
C SER A 128 -22.20 -52.79 20.25
N LYS A 129 -23.23 -51.98 20.00
CA LYS A 129 -24.66 -52.35 20.12
C LYS A 129 -25.46 -51.67 18.99
N GLN A 130 -26.66 -52.18 18.73
CA GLN A 130 -27.36 -52.03 17.45
C GLN A 130 -28.39 -50.87 17.41
N ALA A 131 -28.65 -50.42 16.18
CA ALA A 131 -29.93 -49.94 15.62
C ALA A 131 -30.75 -48.84 16.34
N GLY A 132 -31.07 -47.80 15.58
CA GLY A 132 -32.06 -46.79 15.93
C GLY A 132 -32.09 -45.66 14.89
N ASP A 133 -33.05 -45.69 13.97
CA ASP A 133 -33.26 -44.62 13.00
C ASP A 133 -33.75 -43.34 13.69
N LYS A 134 -33.09 -42.20 13.41
CA LYS A 134 -33.79 -40.95 13.08
C LYS A 134 -32.86 -39.86 12.55
N VAL A 135 -33.37 -39.11 11.59
CA VAL A 135 -32.94 -37.72 11.33
C VAL A 135 -33.61 -36.83 12.37
N GLU A 136 -32.85 -35.96 13.05
CA GLU A 136 -33.44 -34.85 13.81
C GLU A 136 -32.50 -33.64 13.84
N SER A 137 -33.09 -32.44 13.95
CA SER A 137 -32.43 -31.17 13.61
C SER A 137 -31.47 -30.65 14.69
N TYR A 138 -30.54 -29.79 14.29
CA TYR A 138 -29.72 -29.01 15.21
C TYR A 138 -30.56 -27.87 15.82
N GLU A 139 -31.12 -28.05 17.02
CA GLU A 139 -31.60 -26.89 17.78
C GLU A 139 -31.57 -27.07 19.31
N LYS A 140 -31.11 -26.00 19.99
CA LYS A 140 -31.66 -25.52 21.27
C LYS A 140 -31.49 -26.39 22.52
N CYS A 141 -30.37 -26.19 23.23
CA CYS A 141 -30.29 -26.46 24.67
C CYS A 141 -30.26 -25.15 25.47
N LYS A 142 -31.31 -24.88 26.27
CA LYS A 142 -31.33 -23.87 27.35
C LYS A 142 -32.10 -24.43 28.57
N SER A 143 -31.60 -24.11 29.76
CA SER A 143 -32.26 -24.22 31.09
C SER A 143 -32.50 -25.63 31.69
N GLY A 144 -32.66 -25.69 33.02
CA GLY A 144 -32.94 -26.91 33.82
C GLY A 144 -31.68 -27.70 34.19
N VAL A 145 -30.90 -27.40 35.24
CA VAL A 145 -31.22 -27.12 36.65
C VAL A 145 -31.93 -28.28 37.36
N THR A 146 -31.15 -29.09 38.09
CA THR A 146 -31.63 -29.96 39.17
C THR A 146 -30.88 -29.67 40.47
N LYS A 147 -31.59 -29.09 41.43
CA LYS A 147 -31.24 -29.03 42.87
C LYS A 147 -31.43 -30.43 43.50
N SER A 148 -30.87 -30.83 44.64
CA SER A 148 -29.75 -30.36 45.48
C SER A 148 -29.52 -31.43 46.55
N VAL A 149 -28.30 -31.60 47.06
CA VAL A 149 -28.03 -32.19 48.39
C VAL A 149 -26.96 -31.37 49.09
N SER A 150 -27.11 -31.15 50.40
CA SER A 150 -26.28 -30.23 51.20
C SER A 150 -25.01 -30.87 51.77
N GLY A 151 -23.98 -30.06 51.95
CA GLY A 151 -22.78 -30.33 52.76
C GLY A 151 -22.14 -29.00 53.18
N ASP A 152 -21.66 -28.89 54.41
CA ASP A 152 -21.35 -27.60 55.04
C ASP A 152 -20.28 -26.76 54.33
N LEU A 153 -20.58 -25.48 54.13
CA LEU A 153 -19.60 -24.46 53.75
C LEU A 153 -19.04 -23.78 55.00
N ARG A 154 -17.77 -24.06 55.34
CA ARG A 154 -17.01 -23.17 56.22
C ARG A 154 -16.49 -21.98 55.42
N LYS A 155 -16.79 -20.78 55.90
CA LYS A 155 -16.38 -19.51 55.27
C LYS A 155 -14.85 -19.34 55.34
N VAL A 156 -14.21 -19.20 54.19
CA VAL A 156 -12.82 -18.74 54.06
C VAL A 156 -12.82 -17.61 53.03
N GLU A 157 -12.23 -16.48 53.38
CA GLU A 157 -12.23 -15.28 52.54
C GLU A 157 -11.00 -15.29 51.62
N VAL A 158 -11.25 -15.12 50.31
CA VAL A 158 -10.20 -15.12 49.29
C VAL A 158 -9.61 -13.71 49.20
N LYS A 159 -8.29 -13.59 49.37
CA LYS A 159 -7.54 -12.41 48.97
C LYS A 159 -7.07 -12.54 47.52
N GLU A 160 -6.92 -11.40 46.86
CA GLU A 160 -6.44 -11.29 45.49
C GLU A 160 -4.98 -11.80 45.37
N GLY A 161 -4.68 -12.48 44.27
CA GLY A 161 -3.34 -12.97 43.96
C GLY A 161 -2.65 -12.06 42.96
N GLU A 162 -1.62 -11.34 43.40
CA GLU A 162 -0.79 -10.52 42.53
C GLU A 162 0.20 -11.35 41.69
N ASN A 163 0.70 -10.74 40.61
CA ASN A 163 1.74 -11.31 39.76
C ASN A 163 3.15 -11.23 40.41
N PRO A 164 4.15 -11.97 39.91
CA PRO A 164 5.21 -12.52 40.76
C PRO A 164 6.52 -11.71 40.81
N CYS A 165 7.50 -12.31 41.50
CA CYS A 165 8.94 -12.01 41.56
C CYS A 165 9.41 -11.28 42.83
N GLY A 166 9.59 -12.06 43.90
CA GLY A 166 10.40 -11.65 45.05
C GLY A 166 11.87 -12.05 44.85
N SER A 167 12.75 -11.06 44.81
CA SER A 167 14.21 -11.25 44.91
C SER A 167 14.77 -10.30 45.96
N LYS A 168 15.30 -10.85 47.05
CA LYS A 168 16.14 -10.16 48.02
C LYS A 168 17.36 -11.01 48.31
N ASP A 169 18.51 -10.36 48.31
CA ASP A 169 19.50 -10.28 49.40
C ASP A 169 20.61 -9.37 48.84
N GLU A 170 20.64 -8.10 49.22
CA GLU A 170 21.40 -7.50 50.33
C GLU A 170 22.85 -7.09 49.94
N GLY A 171 23.37 -6.00 50.51
CA GLY A 171 24.78 -5.59 50.34
C GLY A 171 25.06 -4.21 49.71
N THR A 172 24.58 -3.11 50.30
CA THR A 172 25.23 -1.79 50.21
C THR A 172 26.54 -1.74 51.02
N PRO A 173 27.50 -0.80 50.81
CA PRO A 173 27.31 0.53 50.20
C PRO A 173 28.31 0.92 49.09
N LYS A 174 28.14 2.15 48.59
CA LYS A 174 29.11 2.88 47.74
C LYS A 174 30.36 3.23 48.57
N ASP A 175 31.52 3.30 47.92
CA ASP A 175 32.48 4.37 48.24
C ASP A 175 33.33 4.78 47.04
N MET A 176 34.08 5.88 47.19
CA MET A 176 34.77 6.62 46.14
C MET A 176 36.18 6.11 45.84
N PHE A 177 36.53 5.99 44.55
CA PHE A 177 37.91 6.24 44.09
C PHE A 177 37.93 7.00 42.76
N LYS A 178 39.07 7.62 42.47
CA LYS A 178 39.32 8.57 41.38
C LYS A 178 40.54 8.11 40.57
N ASP A 179 40.89 8.92 39.58
CA ASP A 179 42.11 8.87 38.75
C ASP A 179 42.13 7.72 37.70
N ASN A 180 42.41 7.91 36.40
CA ASN A 180 43.16 8.89 35.57
C ASN A 180 44.58 8.43 35.20
N ILE A 181 44.68 7.70 34.07
CA ILE A 181 45.81 7.48 33.14
C ILE A 181 45.13 6.92 31.85
N LYS A 182 45.26 7.37 30.59
CA LYS A 182 46.07 8.34 29.82
C LYS A 182 47.10 7.69 28.84
N ASP A 183 47.00 8.10 27.57
CA ASP A 183 47.95 7.98 26.42
C ASP A 183 48.13 6.66 25.64
N SER A 184 48.60 6.85 24.39
CA SER A 184 48.93 5.90 23.29
C SER A 184 47.73 5.19 22.62
N SER A 185 47.64 5.06 21.28
CA SER A 185 48.48 5.54 20.15
C SER A 185 47.55 5.77 18.94
N CYS A 186 47.43 6.99 18.38
CA CYS A 186 48.05 7.48 17.12
C CYS A 186 48.53 6.38 16.12
N CYS A 187 48.41 6.52 14.80
CA CYS A 187 48.56 7.70 13.90
C CYS A 187 47.55 7.64 12.71
N LEU A 188 47.47 8.46 11.65
CA LEU A 188 47.75 9.85 11.11
C LEU A 188 47.35 9.74 9.59
N THR A 189 47.14 10.68 8.66
CA THR A 189 47.07 12.16 8.43
C THR A 189 46.61 12.38 6.95
N PRO A 190 46.30 13.59 6.42
CA PRO A 190 46.08 14.90 7.06
C PRO A 190 44.80 15.65 6.58
N ASP A 191 44.62 16.85 7.15
CA ASP A 191 43.54 17.81 6.97
C ASP A 191 43.68 18.74 5.74
N ASN A 192 42.67 19.59 5.52
CA ASN A 192 42.87 20.93 4.95
C ASN A 192 41.97 21.93 5.69
N GLU A 193 42.55 23.01 6.21
CA GLU A 193 41.89 23.96 7.13
C GLU A 193 41.04 25.02 6.42
N ILE A 194 39.93 25.45 7.06
CA ILE A 194 39.51 26.87 7.06
C ILE A 194 39.00 27.22 8.47
N ASN A 195 39.47 28.34 9.03
CA ASN A 195 39.12 28.84 10.37
C ASN A 195 37.98 29.86 10.34
N SER A 196 37.03 29.79 11.29
CA SER A 196 36.36 30.98 11.84
C SER A 196 35.70 30.75 13.22
N LYS A 197 36.15 31.55 14.18
CA LYS A 197 35.62 31.83 15.53
C LYS A 197 34.09 32.03 15.51
N ASP A 198 33.28 31.56 16.45
CA ASP A 198 33.26 31.81 17.92
C ASP A 198 33.06 33.29 18.30
N GLU A 199 31.86 33.61 18.79
CA GLU A 199 31.48 34.79 19.59
C GLU A 199 30.23 34.41 20.41
N GLY A 200 30.19 34.81 21.69
CA GLY A 200 29.38 34.13 22.71
C GLY A 200 27.95 34.63 22.95
N ILE A 201 27.15 33.81 23.65
CA ILE A 201 25.77 34.13 24.10
C ILE A 201 25.76 34.77 25.50
N PRO A 202 25.05 35.88 25.68
CA PRO A 202 24.28 36.15 26.91
C PRO A 202 22.84 36.65 26.58
N SER A 203 21.79 36.51 27.40
CA SER A 203 21.59 35.87 28.72
C SER A 203 20.07 35.63 28.94
N SER A 204 19.68 34.92 30.02
CA SER A 204 18.50 35.16 30.90
C SER A 204 17.18 35.71 30.29
N ARG A 205 15.97 35.19 30.59
CA ARG A 205 15.46 34.58 31.84
C ARG A 205 13.98 34.19 31.66
N GLN A 206 13.48 33.29 32.51
CA GLN A 206 12.04 33.05 32.82
C GLN A 206 11.14 32.55 31.66
N GLY A 207 10.07 31.79 31.90
CA GLY A 207 9.63 31.21 33.17
C GLY A 207 8.12 31.20 33.40
N ALA A 208 7.32 30.67 32.47
CA ALA A 208 5.87 30.48 32.65
C ALA A 208 5.34 29.29 31.84
N VAL A 209 4.32 28.61 32.37
CA VAL A 209 3.50 27.63 31.64
C VAL A 209 2.09 28.21 31.50
N PRO A 210 1.54 28.26 30.29
CA PRO A 210 0.09 28.17 30.08
C PRO A 210 -0.28 26.89 29.34
N ALA A 211 -1.44 26.34 29.65
CA ALA A 211 -2.10 25.31 28.84
C ALA A 211 -3.01 25.97 27.78
N THR A 212 -3.62 25.14 26.93
CA THR A 212 -4.69 25.45 25.96
C THR A 212 -4.39 26.53 24.91
N SER A 213 -4.20 26.08 23.67
CA SER A 213 -5.22 26.31 22.63
C SER A 213 -5.16 25.20 21.60
N GLU A 214 -6.30 24.87 21.01
CA GLU A 214 -6.41 23.89 19.93
C GLU A 214 -5.96 24.57 18.62
N THR A 215 -5.20 23.83 17.81
CA THR A 215 -4.88 24.21 16.43
C THR A 215 -5.01 22.98 15.57
N ASP A 216 -6.05 22.95 14.76
CA ASP A 216 -6.18 22.05 13.63
C ASP A 216 -4.91 22.16 12.77
N THR A 217 -4.22 21.04 12.57
CA THR A 217 -3.25 20.89 11.49
C THR A 217 -3.90 19.97 10.48
N ASP A 218 -4.67 20.59 9.59
CA ASP A 218 -5.37 19.90 8.53
C ASP A 218 -4.35 19.02 7.77
N SER A 219 -4.53 17.70 7.87
CA SER A 219 -3.69 16.79 7.12
C SER A 219 -4.33 16.67 5.76
N ASP A 220 -4.00 17.62 4.88
CA ASP A 220 -4.43 17.69 3.48
C ASP A 220 -4.38 16.29 2.86
N GLN A 221 -5.53 15.62 2.85
CA GLN A 221 -5.67 14.37 2.14
C GLN A 221 -5.70 14.77 0.68
N ASN A 222 -4.56 14.60 0.03
CA ASN A 222 -4.42 14.76 -1.41
C ASN A 222 -5.23 13.65 -2.11
N GLU A 223 -6.56 13.79 -2.07
CA GLU A 223 -7.50 12.97 -2.81
C GLU A 223 -7.15 13.12 -4.28
N ILE A 224 -6.57 12.07 -4.85
CA ILE A 224 -6.09 12.08 -6.23
C ILE A 224 -7.32 12.27 -7.12
N SER A 225 -7.50 13.50 -7.62
CA SER A 225 -8.64 13.89 -8.43
C SER A 225 -8.77 12.95 -9.63
N SER A 226 -10.01 12.67 -10.05
CA SER A 226 -10.25 11.83 -11.23
C SER A 226 -9.57 12.40 -12.48
N SER A 227 -9.48 13.73 -12.60
CA SER A 227 -8.69 14.42 -13.63
C SER A 227 -7.24 13.95 -13.70
N ASP A 228 -6.63 13.70 -12.54
CA ASP A 228 -5.21 13.43 -12.41
C ASP A 228 -4.93 11.95 -12.70
N ILE A 229 -5.87 11.08 -12.34
CA ILE A 229 -5.85 9.66 -12.73
C ILE A 229 -5.93 9.53 -14.25
N ASP A 230 -6.90 10.22 -14.88
CA ASP A 230 -7.09 10.22 -16.33
C ASP A 230 -5.86 10.81 -17.06
N TYR A 231 -5.30 11.92 -16.54
CA TYR A 231 -4.07 12.53 -17.05
C TYR A 231 -2.90 11.56 -16.99
N ARG A 232 -2.65 10.93 -15.83
CA ARG A 232 -1.57 9.95 -15.64
C ARG A 232 -1.69 8.81 -16.62
N GLN A 233 -2.89 8.23 -16.74
CA GLN A 233 -3.12 7.11 -17.65
C GLN A 233 -2.89 7.52 -19.11
N ALA A 234 -3.39 8.69 -19.54
CA ALA A 234 -3.18 9.18 -20.90
C ALA A 234 -1.68 9.42 -21.24
N VAL A 235 -0.92 10.01 -20.30
CA VAL A 235 0.52 10.26 -20.47
C VAL A 235 1.33 8.94 -20.47
N ALA A 236 1.03 8.03 -19.54
CA ALA A 236 1.67 6.71 -19.47
C ALA A 236 1.42 5.88 -20.74
N ASP A 237 0.16 5.81 -21.20
CA ASP A 237 -0.22 5.13 -22.44
C ASP A 237 0.51 5.71 -23.65
N LYS A 238 0.53 7.04 -23.80
CA LYS A 238 1.23 7.73 -24.90
C LYS A 238 2.71 7.39 -24.92
N TYR A 239 3.37 7.48 -23.77
CA TYR A 239 4.79 7.17 -23.62
C TYR A 239 5.09 5.70 -23.94
N LEU A 240 4.32 4.75 -23.39
CA LEU A 240 4.51 3.31 -23.66
C LEU A 240 4.26 2.97 -25.14
N ARG A 241 3.26 3.58 -25.78
CA ARG A 241 3.00 3.43 -27.22
C ARG A 241 4.16 3.97 -28.08
N ARG A 242 4.71 5.16 -27.78
CA ARG A 242 5.88 5.72 -28.49
C ARG A 242 7.17 4.93 -28.24
N ARG A 243 7.33 4.34 -27.05
CA ARG A 243 8.49 3.51 -26.69
C ARG A 243 8.45 2.11 -27.32
N GLY A 244 7.26 1.56 -27.56
CA GLY A 244 7.06 0.23 -28.17
C GLY A 244 7.62 -0.94 -27.36
N LYS A 245 7.95 -0.73 -26.07
CA LYS A 245 8.59 -1.71 -25.18
C LYS A 245 8.19 -1.48 -23.72
N GLY A 246 7.99 -2.56 -22.98
CA GLY A 246 7.56 -2.54 -21.59
C GLY A 246 6.03 -2.61 -21.44
N LEU A 247 5.57 -2.94 -20.24
CA LEU A 247 4.14 -3.02 -19.89
C LEU A 247 3.69 -1.89 -18.94
N GLU A 248 4.63 -1.35 -18.17
CA GLU A 248 4.43 -0.33 -17.14
C GLU A 248 5.54 0.74 -17.28
N ILE A 249 5.26 1.95 -16.83
CA ILE A 249 6.28 2.98 -16.61
C ILE A 249 7.00 2.75 -15.26
N THR A 250 8.10 3.46 -15.00
CA THR A 250 8.84 3.33 -13.74
C THR A 250 8.38 4.34 -12.69
N ILE A 251 8.67 4.10 -11.42
CA ILE A 251 8.32 5.02 -10.32
C ILE A 251 8.94 6.42 -10.52
N ALA A 252 10.10 6.52 -11.19
CA ALA A 252 10.71 7.81 -11.54
C ALA A 252 10.02 8.50 -12.74
N ASP A 253 9.28 7.74 -13.56
CA ASP A 253 8.41 8.30 -14.60
C ASP A 253 7.08 8.77 -14.00
N ASP A 254 6.51 8.00 -13.06
CA ASP A 254 5.34 8.43 -12.28
C ASP A 254 5.61 9.77 -11.58
N GLN A 255 6.80 9.93 -10.98
CA GLN A 255 7.25 11.18 -10.35
C GLN A 255 7.44 12.33 -11.35
N ALA A 256 7.94 12.06 -12.56
CA ALA A 256 7.99 13.09 -13.61
C ALA A 256 6.57 13.50 -14.08
N ILE A 257 5.57 12.64 -13.94
CA ILE A 257 4.16 12.97 -14.21
C ILE A 257 3.53 13.72 -13.02
N ASP A 258 3.90 13.41 -11.76
CA ASP A 258 3.54 14.21 -10.59
C ASP A 258 3.97 15.68 -10.78
N GLU A 259 5.21 15.90 -11.24
CA GLU A 259 5.77 17.22 -11.52
C GLU A 259 5.02 17.95 -12.64
N LEU A 260 4.69 17.26 -13.75
CA LEU A 260 3.93 17.87 -14.85
C LEU A 260 2.50 18.29 -14.46
N ILE A 261 1.84 17.52 -13.60
CA ILE A 261 0.51 17.87 -13.04
C ILE A 261 0.64 19.06 -12.08
N LYS A 262 1.62 19.02 -11.18
CA LYS A 262 1.88 20.07 -10.18
C LYS A 262 2.22 21.43 -10.82
N GLU A 263 3.01 21.43 -11.89
CA GLU A 263 3.35 22.63 -12.67
C GLU A 263 2.25 23.01 -13.70
N GLY A 264 1.07 22.37 -13.62
CA GLY A 264 -0.13 22.73 -14.39
C GLY A 264 -0.04 22.51 -15.90
N VAL A 265 0.86 21.65 -16.37
CA VAL A 265 1.14 21.50 -17.82
C VAL A 265 -0.07 20.85 -18.52
N PRO A 266 -0.69 21.50 -19.54
CA PRO A 266 -1.86 20.95 -20.21
C PRO A 266 -1.59 19.58 -20.86
N LEU A 267 -2.55 18.65 -20.74
CA LEU A 267 -2.37 17.26 -21.21
C LEU A 267 -1.88 17.17 -22.67
N GLN A 268 -2.49 17.93 -23.59
CA GLN A 268 -2.06 17.93 -25.01
C GLN A 268 -0.61 18.38 -25.18
N THR A 269 -0.15 19.39 -24.43
CA THR A 269 1.25 19.86 -24.41
C THR A 269 2.21 18.76 -23.95
N VAL A 270 1.80 17.87 -23.04
CA VAL A 270 2.58 16.68 -22.67
C VAL A 270 2.57 15.63 -23.78
N LEU A 271 1.41 15.33 -24.37
CA LEU A 271 1.29 14.34 -25.45
C LEU A 271 2.11 14.74 -26.69
N ASP A 272 2.04 16.01 -27.08
CA ASP A 272 2.82 16.61 -28.18
C ASP A 272 4.32 16.63 -27.86
N GLY A 273 4.69 16.99 -26.62
CA GLY A 273 6.09 17.03 -26.18
C GLY A 273 6.72 15.64 -26.10
N ILE A 274 5.95 14.59 -25.79
CA ILE A 274 6.39 13.19 -25.89
C ILE A 274 6.65 12.83 -27.35
N ASP A 275 5.71 13.10 -28.27
CA ASP A 275 5.92 12.82 -29.69
C ASP A 275 7.18 13.52 -30.20
N GLN A 276 7.27 14.84 -29.99
CA GLN A 276 8.40 15.67 -30.41
C GLN A 276 9.74 15.21 -29.80
N ALA A 277 9.75 14.70 -28.56
CA ALA A 277 10.95 14.13 -27.94
C ALA A 277 11.41 12.82 -28.61
N PHE A 278 10.47 11.96 -29.01
CA PHE A 278 10.77 10.71 -29.73
C PHE A 278 11.14 10.97 -31.20
N ASP A 279 10.47 11.91 -31.87
CA ASP A 279 10.73 12.22 -33.30
C ASP A 279 12.05 12.97 -33.50
N ASN A 280 12.49 13.77 -32.52
CA ASN A 280 13.83 14.39 -32.54
C ASN A 280 14.96 13.48 -32.03
N PHE A 281 14.65 12.27 -31.54
CA PHE A 281 15.64 11.38 -30.93
C PHE A 281 16.62 10.78 -31.95
N LYS A 282 17.91 11.07 -31.80
CA LYS A 282 18.98 10.61 -32.70
C LYS A 282 19.95 9.69 -31.95
N PRO A 283 19.75 8.35 -31.97
CA PRO A 283 20.55 7.41 -31.21
C PRO A 283 22.01 7.37 -31.66
N LYS A 284 22.94 7.54 -30.72
CA LYS A 284 24.39 7.54 -30.96
C LYS A 284 24.97 6.12 -31.08
N HIS A 285 24.26 5.10 -30.60
CA HIS A 285 24.67 3.69 -30.66
C HIS A 285 23.47 2.74 -30.61
N LYS A 286 23.67 1.45 -30.96
CA LYS A 286 22.65 0.37 -30.98
C LYS A 286 21.94 0.06 -29.65
N ARG A 287 22.28 0.76 -28.56
CA ARG A 287 21.68 0.64 -27.22
C ARG A 287 21.20 2.00 -26.66
N ASP A 288 21.22 3.03 -27.49
CA ASP A 288 20.76 4.37 -27.17
C ASP A 288 19.27 4.46 -27.51
N GLU A 289 18.44 4.78 -26.51
CA GLU A 289 16.98 4.78 -26.61
C GLU A 289 16.41 5.68 -25.50
N ILE A 290 15.21 6.24 -25.70
CA ILE A 290 14.49 6.92 -24.62
C ILE A 290 14.04 5.87 -23.58
N ARG A 291 14.42 6.08 -22.32
CA ARG A 291 14.17 5.14 -21.22
C ARG A 291 13.25 5.66 -20.12
N SER A 292 13.07 6.98 -20.02
CA SER A 292 12.19 7.63 -19.04
C SER A 292 11.34 8.74 -19.67
N VAL A 293 10.19 9.03 -19.03
CA VAL A 293 9.36 10.22 -19.29
C VAL A 293 10.12 11.50 -18.93
N SER A 294 10.96 11.44 -17.89
CA SER A 294 11.88 12.53 -17.48
C SER A 294 12.79 13.02 -18.63
N TYR A 295 13.16 12.18 -19.60
CA TYR A 295 13.86 12.64 -20.81
C TYR A 295 13.01 13.61 -21.64
N CYS A 296 11.73 13.27 -21.85
CA CYS A 296 10.77 14.08 -22.60
C CYS A 296 10.42 15.39 -21.88
N ALA A 297 10.54 15.46 -20.55
CA ALA A 297 10.18 16.64 -19.75
C ALA A 297 10.85 17.92 -20.25
N THR A 298 12.11 17.86 -20.68
CA THR A 298 12.84 19.00 -21.25
C THR A 298 12.15 19.60 -22.49
N VAL A 299 11.67 18.73 -23.39
CA VAL A 299 10.92 19.12 -24.59
C VAL A 299 9.53 19.63 -24.21
N ILE A 300 8.82 18.91 -23.33
CA ILE A 300 7.48 19.28 -22.83
C ILE A 300 7.48 20.68 -22.21
N TYR A 301 8.42 21.00 -21.32
CA TYR A 301 8.50 22.33 -20.70
C TYR A 301 8.85 23.43 -21.72
N SER A 302 9.73 23.16 -22.70
CA SER A 302 10.04 24.13 -23.77
C SER A 302 8.83 24.41 -24.67
N LEU A 303 8.01 23.39 -24.96
CA LEU A 303 6.78 23.47 -25.73
C LEU A 303 5.68 24.21 -24.92
N HIS A 304 5.60 23.96 -23.62
CA HIS A 304 4.69 24.67 -22.71
C HIS A 304 5.00 26.17 -22.63
N ALA A 305 6.26 26.54 -22.40
CA ALA A 305 6.68 27.93 -22.35
C ALA A 305 6.42 28.65 -23.69
N SER A 306 6.67 27.97 -24.82
CA SER A 306 6.38 28.51 -26.17
C SER A 306 4.88 28.84 -26.34
N ARG A 307 3.98 27.94 -25.91
CA ARG A 307 2.52 28.15 -25.95
C ARG A 307 2.09 29.34 -25.08
N GLN A 308 2.59 29.45 -23.84
CA GLN A 308 2.30 30.60 -22.98
C GLN A 308 2.70 31.94 -23.61
N THR A 309 3.82 32.01 -24.32
CA THR A 309 4.21 33.25 -25.05
C THR A 309 3.32 33.55 -26.25
N THR A 310 2.69 32.53 -26.86
CA THR A 310 1.73 32.76 -27.95
C THR A 310 0.41 33.30 -27.41
N ASP A 311 -0.12 32.68 -26.35
CA ASP A 311 -1.37 33.09 -25.68
C ASP A 311 -1.29 34.51 -25.07
N GLN A 312 -0.10 34.94 -24.60
CA GLN A 312 0.13 36.32 -24.13
C GLN A 312 0.30 37.33 -25.28
N SER A 313 0.64 36.90 -26.50
CA SER A 313 0.85 37.80 -27.64
C SER A 313 -0.44 38.13 -28.39
N THR A 314 -1.53 37.39 -28.17
CA THR A 314 -2.80 37.51 -28.91
C THR A 314 -3.84 38.45 -28.27
N VAL A 315 -3.47 39.21 -27.23
CA VAL A 315 -4.40 40.07 -26.47
C VAL A 315 -4.25 41.58 -26.80
N THR A 316 -3.32 41.96 -27.69
CA THR A 316 -3.14 43.36 -28.11
C THR A 316 -2.92 43.54 -29.61
N VAL A 317 -3.60 44.56 -30.16
CA VAL A 317 -3.56 45.07 -31.55
C VAL A 317 -4.43 44.32 -32.57
N GLU A 318 -5.51 44.98 -32.98
CA GLU A 318 -6.28 44.70 -34.20
C GLU A 318 -5.80 45.62 -35.35
N CYS A 319 -6.11 45.23 -36.60
CA CYS A 319 -5.96 46.02 -37.85
C CYS A 319 -4.51 46.34 -38.30
N GLU A 320 -4.19 46.50 -39.60
CA GLU A 320 -5.00 46.60 -40.83
C GLU A 320 -4.63 45.52 -41.90
N GLN A 321 -5.24 45.58 -43.09
CA GLN A 321 -5.10 44.62 -44.22
C GLN A 321 -4.02 45.12 -45.24
N GLU A 322 -3.62 44.44 -46.33
CA GLU A 322 -4.11 43.27 -47.10
C GLU A 322 -2.93 42.29 -47.46
N SER A 323 -2.88 41.39 -48.47
CA SER A 323 -3.77 41.03 -49.61
C SER A 323 -3.53 39.60 -50.17
N ASP A 324 -4.59 39.11 -50.83
CA ASP A 324 -4.69 38.15 -51.95
C ASP A 324 -3.65 37.02 -52.17
N SER A 325 -4.05 35.79 -51.89
CA SER A 325 -4.13 34.74 -52.95
C SER A 325 -4.96 33.53 -52.49
N VAL A 326 -5.76 32.99 -53.42
CA VAL A 326 -6.83 32.02 -53.15
C VAL A 326 -6.40 30.59 -53.49
N LEU A 327 -6.63 29.63 -52.57
CA LEU A 327 -7.59 28.52 -52.76
C LEU A 327 -7.78 27.72 -51.47
N GLN A 328 -9.05 27.47 -51.13
CA GLN A 328 -9.49 26.63 -50.01
C GLN A 328 -10.22 25.38 -50.54
N SER A 329 -10.31 24.33 -49.73
CA SER A 329 -11.55 23.56 -49.60
C SER A 329 -11.57 22.73 -48.30
N ASP A 330 -12.41 23.14 -47.35
CA ASP A 330 -13.13 22.22 -46.46
C ASP A 330 -14.36 22.97 -45.88
N GLU A 331 -15.48 22.28 -45.71
CA GLU A 331 -16.79 22.92 -45.56
C GLU A 331 -17.13 23.30 -44.12
N GLN A 332 -17.61 24.55 -43.93
CA GLN A 332 -18.07 25.03 -42.63
C GLN A 332 -19.58 24.78 -42.45
N TYR A 333 -19.92 23.93 -41.47
CA TYR A 333 -21.29 23.54 -41.15
C TYR A 333 -22.10 24.71 -40.58
N ASN A 334 -22.89 25.38 -41.42
CA ASN A 334 -23.80 26.44 -41.00
C ASN A 334 -24.95 25.89 -40.12
N THR A 335 -25.37 26.65 -39.11
CA THR A 335 -26.33 26.26 -38.06
C THR A 335 -27.68 25.83 -38.60
N ASP A 336 -28.14 26.49 -39.67
CA ASP A 336 -29.43 26.22 -40.32
C ASP A 336 -29.51 24.78 -40.85
N ASN A 337 -28.37 24.23 -41.29
CA ASN A 337 -28.29 22.88 -41.85
C ASN A 337 -28.41 21.81 -40.75
N LEU A 338 -27.79 22.04 -39.59
CA LEU A 338 -27.98 21.21 -38.38
C LEU A 338 -29.44 21.26 -37.89
N GLN A 339 -30.05 22.44 -37.86
CA GLN A 339 -31.43 22.61 -37.40
C GLN A 339 -32.44 21.91 -38.34
N LYS A 340 -32.17 21.92 -39.65
CA LYS A 340 -32.95 21.19 -40.67
C LYS A 340 -32.81 19.67 -40.51
N MET A 341 -31.60 19.17 -40.28
CA MET A 341 -31.32 17.75 -40.04
C MET A 341 -31.99 17.23 -38.75
N LEU A 342 -31.98 18.04 -37.68
CA LEU A 342 -32.68 17.74 -36.42
C LEU A 342 -34.20 17.65 -36.58
N ALA A 343 -34.80 18.46 -37.46
CA ALA A 343 -36.23 18.37 -37.76
C ALA A 343 -36.57 17.07 -38.52
N GLU A 344 -35.75 16.68 -39.50
CA GLU A 344 -36.00 15.47 -40.30
C GLU A 344 -35.87 14.17 -39.47
N LEU A 345 -34.94 14.13 -38.51
CA LEU A 345 -34.80 12.99 -37.59
C LEU A 345 -36.02 12.83 -36.68
N ARG A 346 -36.60 13.93 -36.18
CA ARG A 346 -37.82 13.90 -35.36
C ARG A 346 -39.04 13.44 -36.14
N ALA A 347 -39.15 13.81 -37.42
CA ALA A 347 -40.23 13.35 -38.30
C ALA A 347 -40.20 11.82 -38.55
N LYS A 348 -39.05 11.17 -38.44
CA LYS A 348 -38.87 9.71 -38.65
C LYS A 348 -39.11 8.85 -37.39
N GLN A 349 -39.44 9.45 -36.25
CA GLN A 349 -39.77 8.72 -35.00
C GLN A 349 -41.24 8.84 -34.57
N GLY A 350 -42.10 9.45 -35.40
CA GLY A 350 -43.55 9.53 -35.18
C GLY A 350 -44.34 8.74 -36.23
N GLY A 351 -44.45 7.42 -36.04
CA GLY A 351 -45.21 6.51 -36.91
C GLY A 351 -45.52 5.19 -36.20
#